data_AF-A0A3N7CHV3-F1
#
_entry.id   AF-A0A3N7CHV3-F1
#
_cell.length_a   1.000
_cell.length_b   1.000
_cell.length_c   1.000
_cell.angle_alpha   90.00
_cell.angle_beta   90.00
_cell.angle_gamma   90.00
#
_symmetry.space_group_name_H-M   'P 1'
#
loop_
_entity.id
_entity.type
_entity.pdbx_description
1 polymer ?
#
loop_
_entity_poly.entity_id
_entity_poly.type
_entity_poly.pdbx_seq_one_letter_code
_entity_poly.pdbx_strand_id
1 'polypeptide(L)' 'MSPAVQATTVVKVFDRSGAYVTATVRGKRASCTGGAVAAGMALACKLWPDPGKRQAEALPEHRVPGETLVRLTYESEARS' A
#
# COMPACT_ATOMS: atom_id res chain seq x y z
N MET A 1 -31.66 -2.85 -10.82
CA MET A 1 -30.27 -3.28 -10.55
C MET A 1 -29.58 -2.11 -9.86
N SER A 2 -29.24 -2.23 -8.57
CA SER A 2 -28.41 -1.20 -7.92
C SER A 2 -27.02 -1.25 -8.53
N PRO A 3 -26.39 -0.12 -8.86
CA PRO A 3 -25.01 -0.11 -9.30
C PRO A 3 -24.17 -0.71 -8.17
N ALA A 4 -23.45 -1.80 -8.46
CA ALA A 4 -22.48 -2.35 -7.52
C ALA A 4 -21.45 -1.24 -7.29
N VAL A 5 -21.52 -0.57 -6.14
CA VAL A 5 -20.53 0.42 -5.73
C VAL A 5 -19.20 -0.31 -5.72
N GLN A 6 -18.37 -0.04 -6.73
CA GLN A 6 -17.05 -0.64 -6.79
C GLN A 6 -16.27 -0.08 -5.61
N ALA A 7 -15.81 -0.96 -4.71
CA ALA A 7 -14.97 -0.56 -3.61
C ALA A 7 -13.77 0.24 -4.14
N THR A 8 -13.46 1.36 -3.49
CA THR A 8 -12.31 2.21 -3.80
C THR A 8 -11.58 2.54 -2.52
N THR A 9 -10.26 2.46 -2.54
CA THR A 9 -9.42 2.91 -1.43
C THR A 9 -8.19 3.62 -1.98
N VAL A 10 -7.67 4.58 -1.23
CA VAL A 10 -6.44 5.28 -1.57
C VAL A 10 -5.29 4.65 -0.80
N VAL A 11 -4.25 4.19 -1.50
CA VAL A 11 -3.03 3.68 -0.86
C VAL A 11 -1.92 4.71 -0.94
N LYS A 12 -1.27 4.98 0.20
CA LYS A 12 -0.03 5.77 0.25
C LYS A 12 1.13 4.82 0.51
N VAL A 13 2.10 4.80 -0.37
CA VAL A 13 3.27 3.91 -0.30
C VAL A 13 4.49 4.75 -0.03
N PHE A 14 5.14 4.52 1.11
CA PHE A 14 6.34 5.25 1.54
C PHE A 14 7.62 4.46 1.18
N ASP A 15 8.64 5.15 0.69
CA ASP A 15 9.99 4.63 0.54
C ASP A 15 10.86 4.91 1.78
N ARG A 16 12.13 4.47 1.75
CA ARG A 16 13.08 4.63 2.86
C ARG A 16 13.45 6.07 3.16
N SER A 17 13.35 6.97 2.18
CA SER A 17 13.63 8.40 2.36
C SER A 17 12.48 9.14 3.04
N GLY A 18 11.33 8.48 3.22
CA GLY A 18 10.10 9.10 3.66
C GLY A 18 9.31 9.75 2.52
N ALA A 19 9.81 9.70 1.28
CA ALA A 19 9.03 10.06 0.11
C ALA A 19 7.89 9.05 -0.09
N TYR A 20 6.77 9.51 -0.63
CA TYR A 20 5.61 8.65 -0.84
C TYR A 20 4.93 8.90 -2.18
N VAL A 21 4.28 7.85 -2.67
CA VAL A 21 3.35 7.93 -3.79
C VAL A 21 1.96 7.57 -3.33
N THR A 22 0.96 8.16 -3.99
CA THR A 22 -0.45 7.86 -3.72
C THR A 22 -1.04 7.17 -4.95
N ALA A 23 -1.80 6.09 -4.74
CA ALA A 23 -2.53 5.42 -5.80
C ALA A 23 -3.96 5.08 -5.38
N THR A 24 -4.87 5.06 -6.34
CA THR A 24 -6.24 4.60 -6.13
C THR A 24 -6.34 3.12 -6.49
N VAL A 25 -6.74 2.29 -5.52
CA VAL A 25 -7.08 0.88 -5.75
C VAL A 25 -8.60 0.79 -5.92
N ARG A 26 -9.06 0.02 -6.91
CA ARG A 26 -10.48 -0.21 -7.18
C ARG A 26 -10.82 -1.69 -7.24
N GLY A 27 -12.09 -2.02 -7.06
CA GLY A 27 -12.62 -3.38 -7.18
C GLY A 27 -12.25 -4.27 -6.00
N LYS A 28 -12.13 -5.58 -6.23
CA LYS A 28 -11.94 -6.59 -5.17
C LYS A 28 -10.72 -6.36 -4.27
N ARG A 29 -9.66 -5.72 -4.78
CA ARG A 29 -8.47 -5.42 -3.97
C ARG A 29 -8.68 -4.23 -3.02
N ALA A 30 -9.63 -3.35 -3.31
CA ALA A 30 -9.95 -2.21 -2.46
C ALA A 30 -10.92 -2.56 -1.33
N SER A 31 -11.55 -3.74 -1.37
CA SER A 31 -12.55 -4.12 -0.36
C SER A 31 -11.96 -4.64 0.95
N CYS A 32 -10.65 -4.80 1.05
CA CYS A 32 -9.97 -5.20 2.29
C CYS A 32 -8.54 -4.66 2.37
N THR A 33 -8.07 -4.45 3.59
CA THR A 33 -6.73 -3.91 3.89
C THR A 33 -5.62 -4.75 3.27
N GLY A 34 -5.69 -6.08 3.37
CA GLY A 34 -4.67 -6.96 2.78
C GLY A 34 -4.60 -6.85 1.24
N GLY A 35 -5.74 -6.66 0.57
CA GLY A 35 -5.79 -6.43 -0.88
C GLY A 35 -5.19 -5.09 -1.28
N ALA A 36 -5.45 -4.05 -0.48
CA ALA A 36 -4.91 -2.71 -0.68
C ALA A 36 -3.38 -2.69 -0.47
N VAL A 37 -2.89 -3.37 0.58
CA VAL A 37 -1.46 -3.54 0.85
C VAL A 37 -0.77 -4.27 -0.30
N ALA A 38 -1.33 -5.38 -0.80
CA ALA A 38 -0.77 -6.11 -1.93
C ALA A 38 -0.71 -5.25 -3.20
N ALA A 39 -1.72 -4.41 -3.44
CA ALA A 39 -1.72 -3.47 -4.55
C ALA A 39 -0.64 -2.37 -4.38
N GLY A 40 -0.49 -1.82 -3.18
CA GLY A 40 0.58 -0.86 -2.84
C GLY A 40 1.97 -1.46 -3.03
N MET A 41 2.17 -2.72 -2.63
CA MET A 41 3.42 -3.45 -2.85
C MET A 41 3.72 -3.66 -4.33
N ALA A 42 2.73 -4.06 -5.13
CA ALA A 42 2.91 -4.20 -6.57
C ALA A 42 3.29 -2.87 -7.26
N LEU A 43 2.75 -1.75 -6.77
CA LEU A 43 3.15 -0.41 -7.22
C LEU A 43 4.59 -0.07 -6.81
N ALA A 44 4.95 -0.35 -5.56
CA ALA A 44 6.30 -0.12 -5.03
C ALA A 44 7.37 -0.83 -5.87
N CYS A 45 7.14 -2.09 -6.23
CA CYS A 45 8.08 -2.88 -7.03
C CYS A 45 8.33 -2.29 -8.42
N LYS A 46 7.37 -1.54 -8.98
CA LYS A 46 7.53 -0.88 -10.29
C LYS A 46 8.31 0.43 -10.21
N LEU A 47 8.02 1.23 -9.18
CA LEU A 47 8.60 2.57 -9.04
C LEU A 47 10.02 2.54 -8.52
N TRP A 48 10.28 1.65 -7.58
CA TRP A 48 11.59 1.46 -6.99
C TRP A 48 11.99 0.02 -7.30
N PRO A 49 12.68 -0.29 -8.40
CA PRO A 49 13.22 -1.62 -8.63
C PRO A 49 14.50 -1.79 -7.78
N ASP A 50 14.36 -2.24 -6.54
CA ASP A 50 15.48 -2.49 -5.63
C ASP A 50 15.66 -4.01 -5.45
N PRO A 51 16.89 -4.55 -5.57
CA PRO A 51 17.15 -5.97 -5.38
C PRO A 51 16.97 -6.46 -3.94
N GLY A 52 16.82 -5.57 -2.96
CA GLY A 52 16.50 -5.94 -1.58
C GLY A 52 15.09 -6.49 -1.42
N LYS A 53 14.93 -7.55 -0.62
CA LYS A 53 13.60 -8.06 -0.26
C LYS A 53 12.84 -7.02 0.57
N ARG A 54 11.61 -6.75 0.15
CA ARG A 54 10.68 -5.82 0.77
C ARG A 54 9.55 -6.56 1.42
N GLN A 55 9.09 -6.04 2.55
CA GLN A 55 7.81 -6.36 3.12
C GLN A 55 6.95 -5.09 3.10
N ALA A 56 5.64 -5.28 3.04
CA ALA A 56 4.69 -4.18 3.02
C ALA A 56 3.76 -4.37 4.20
N GLU A 57 3.74 -3.40 5.08
CA GLU A 57 2.92 -3.42 6.29
C GLU A 57 1.93 -2.28 6.23
N ALA A 58 0.68 -2.57 6.59
CA ALA A 58 -0.28 -1.53 6.84
C ALA A 58 0.15 -0.78 8.10
N LEU A 59 0.35 0.54 7.99
CA LEU A 59 0.59 1.33 9.20
C LEU A 59 -0.70 1.46 10.00
N PRO A 60 -0.62 1.39 11.35
CA PRO A 60 -1.77 1.63 12.20
C PRO A 60 -2.38 3.00 11.86
N GLU A 61 -3.69 2.98 11.68
CA GLU A 61 -4.48 3.99 11.00
C GLU A 61 -4.20 5.41 11.52
N HIS A 62 -3.52 6.23 10.73
CA HIS A 62 -3.72 7.67 10.82
C HIS A 62 -5.11 7.98 10.24
N ARG A 63 -6.11 8.06 11.12
CA ARG A 63 -7.48 8.59 11.03
C ARG A 63 -7.95 9.24 9.70
N VAL A 64 -7.87 8.56 8.56
CA VAL A 64 -8.52 9.02 7.32
C VAL A 64 -9.34 7.85 6.76
N PRO A 65 -10.67 7.89 6.95
CA PRO A 65 -11.57 6.90 6.35
C PRO A 65 -11.35 6.81 4.83
N GLY A 66 -11.16 5.59 4.32
CA GLY A 66 -10.94 5.34 2.89
C GLY A 66 -9.49 5.46 2.41
N GLU A 67 -8.54 5.66 3.32
CA GLU A 67 -7.11 5.55 3.03
C GLU A 67 -6.48 4.30 3.69
N THR A 68 -5.50 3.71 3.04
CA THR A 68 -4.66 2.64 3.56
C THR A 68 -3.20 3.05 3.43
N LEU A 69 -2.52 3.22 4.55
CA LEU A 69 -1.10 3.55 4.56
C LEU A 69 -0.28 2.27 4.48
N VAL A 70 0.64 2.20 3.52
CA VAL A 70 1.52 1.06 3.30
C VAL A 70 2.96 1.55 3.47
N ARG A 71 3.65 1.03 4.48
CA ARG A 71 5.09 1.24 4.63
C ARG A 71 5.83 0.06 4.03
N LEU A 72 6.86 0.35 3.24
CA LEU A 72 7.83 -0.64 2.81
C LEU A 72 8.88 -0.80 3.90
N THR A 73 9.07 -2.02 4.39
CA THR A 73 10.20 -2.39 5.24
C THR A 73 11.17 -3.25 4.43
N TYR A 74 12.47 -3.09 4.65
CA TYR A 74 13.50 -3.79 3.90
C TYR A 74 14.23 -4.77 4.83
N GLU A 75 14.63 -5.95 4.33
CA GLU A 75 15.30 -6.97 5.16
C GLU A 75 16.60 -6.45 5.84
N SER A 76 17.26 -5.44 5.27
CA SER A 76 18.42 -4.78 5.89
C SER A 76 18.09 -4.03 7.17
N GLU A 77 16.83 -3.63 7.39
CA GLU A 77 16.36 -2.87 8.55
C GLU A 77 15.82 -3.78 9.67
N ALA A 78 15.50 -5.04 9.38
CA ALA A 78 14.98 -6.01 10.34
C ALA A 78 16.04 -6.61 11.29
N ARG A 79 17.28 -6.10 11.28
CA ARG A 79 18.44 -6.62 12.03
C ARG A 79 19.13 -5.61 12.95
N SER A 80 18.53 -4.44 13.21
CA SER A 80 19.06 -3.46 14.18
C SER A 80 18.38 -3.56 15.54
#